data_AF-A0A346R163-F1
#
_entry.id   AF-A0A346R163-F1
#
_cell.length_a   1.000
_cell.length_b   1.000
_cell.length_c   1.000
_cell.angle_alpha   90.00
_cell.angle_beta   90.00
_cell.angle_gamma   90.00
#
_symmetry.space_group_name_H-M   'P 1'
#
loop_
_entity.id
_entity.type
_entity.pdbx_description
1 polymer ?
#
loop_
_entity_poly.entity_id
_entity_poly.type
_entity_poly.pdbx_seq_one_letter_code
_entity_poly.pdbx_strand_id
1 'polypeptide(L)'
;MSAPDVSANVNGTVPTPNRAAAANGGPAVSVPLGLSLSQMERAVIEATIDMCDGSLPKAARILEVSPSTLYRKREIWDVGG
;
A
#
# COMPACT_ATOMS: atom_id res chain seq x y z
N MET A 1 -49.03 24.72 -32.80
CA MET A 1 -48.29 23.54 -32.34
C MET A 1 -46.86 23.61 -32.84
N SER A 2 -45.89 23.77 -31.94
CA SER A 2 -44.58 23.08 -31.96
C SER A 2 -43.88 23.37 -30.64
N ALA A 3 -43.56 22.30 -29.91
CA ALA A 3 -42.98 22.30 -28.57
C ALA A 3 -41.46 22.59 -28.61
N PRO A 4 -40.84 23.01 -27.49
CA PRO A 4 -39.40 23.16 -27.38
C PRO A 4 -38.71 21.80 -27.20
N ASP A 5 -37.62 21.53 -27.95
CA ASP A 5 -36.75 20.38 -27.68
C ASP A 5 -35.80 20.72 -26.53
N VAL A 6 -36.06 20.10 -25.39
CA VAL A 6 -35.12 20.06 -24.26
C VAL A 6 -34.31 18.78 -24.43
N SER A 7 -33.05 18.91 -24.79
CA SER A 7 -32.11 17.79 -24.76
C SER A 7 -30.93 18.16 -23.87
N ALA A 8 -31.14 17.92 -22.57
CA ALA A 8 -30.09 17.79 -21.59
C ALA A 8 -29.18 16.62 -21.98
N ASN A 9 -27.87 16.84 -22.05
CA ASN A 9 -26.91 15.74 -22.05
C ASN A 9 -26.01 15.82 -20.81
N VAL A 10 -26.41 15.04 -19.81
CA VAL A 10 -25.73 14.80 -18.53
C VAL A 10 -24.85 13.56 -18.63
N ASN A 11 -23.78 13.60 -19.41
CA ASN A 11 -22.82 12.49 -19.41
C ASN A 11 -21.66 12.76 -18.47
N GLY A 12 -21.95 12.61 -17.17
CA GLY A 12 -20.96 12.42 -16.11
C GLY A 12 -20.22 11.10 -16.33
N THR A 13 -19.14 11.17 -17.11
CA THR A 13 -18.20 10.05 -17.21
C THR A 13 -17.32 10.09 -15.97
N VAL A 14 -17.69 9.31 -14.94
CA VAL A 14 -16.78 9.01 -13.83
C VAL A 14 -15.60 8.26 -14.44
N PRO A 15 -14.35 8.77 -14.34
CA PRO A 15 -13.20 8.01 -14.78
C PRO A 15 -13.11 6.75 -13.91
N THR A 16 -13.32 5.59 -14.52
CA THR A 16 -12.99 4.30 -13.92
C THR A 16 -11.48 4.29 -13.68
N PRO A 17 -10.99 3.94 -12.48
CA PRO A 17 -9.55 3.90 -12.24
C PRO A 17 -8.93 2.86 -13.17
N ASN A 18 -8.13 3.36 -14.12
CA ASN A 18 -7.46 2.58 -15.13
C ASN A 18 -6.55 1.53 -14.49
N ARG A 19 -7.00 0.27 -14.45
CA ARG A 19 -6.25 -0.87 -13.87
C ARG A 19 -4.98 -1.21 -14.67
N ALA A 20 -4.76 -0.57 -15.83
CA ALA A 20 -3.59 -0.78 -16.68
C ALA A 20 -2.31 -0.04 -16.21
N ALA A 21 -2.38 0.81 -15.17
CA ALA A 21 -1.21 1.52 -14.64
C ALA A 21 -0.26 0.64 -13.77
N ALA A 22 -0.55 -0.65 -13.59
CA ALA A 22 0.24 -1.57 -12.76
C ALA A 22 1.53 -2.10 -13.44
N ALA A 23 1.88 -1.63 -14.64
CA ALA A 23 2.99 -2.15 -15.43
C ALA A 23 4.36 -1.53 -15.12
N ASN A 24 4.55 -0.91 -13.95
CA ASN A 24 5.86 -0.51 -13.42
C ASN A 24 6.20 -1.30 -12.14
N GLY A 25 5.86 -2.59 -12.16
CA GLY A 25 5.68 -3.46 -10.99
C GLY A 25 6.97 -3.88 -10.30
N GLY A 26 7.50 -3.01 -9.45
CA GLY A 26 8.27 -3.47 -8.30
C GLY A 26 7.40 -4.35 -7.38
N PRO A 27 8.02 -5.15 -6.50
CA PRO A 27 7.28 -5.95 -5.53
C PRO A 27 6.37 -5.05 -4.68
N ALA A 28 5.11 -5.46 -4.53
CA ALA A 28 4.09 -4.72 -3.79
C ALA A 28 3.42 -5.64 -2.76
N VAL A 29 3.20 -5.12 -1.55
CA VAL A 29 2.44 -5.79 -0.49
C VAL A 29 1.03 -5.20 -0.44
N SER A 30 0.01 -6.06 -0.39
CA SER A 30 -1.38 -5.66 -0.17
C SER A 30 -1.72 -5.77 1.32
N VAL A 31 -2.02 -4.64 1.95
CA VAL A 31 -2.37 -4.57 3.36
C VAL A 31 -3.88 -4.32 3.49
N PRO A 32 -4.65 -5.25 4.08
CA PRO A 32 -6.09 -5.06 4.23
C PRO A 32 -6.41 -3.96 5.24
N LEU A 33 -7.51 -3.25 4.99
CA LEU A 33 -8.02 -2.23 5.92
C LEU A 33 -8.64 -2.88 7.17
N GLY A 34 -8.58 -2.20 8.31
CA GLY A 34 -9.08 -2.69 9.60
C GLY A 34 -8.04 -3.41 10.46
N LEU A 35 -6.81 -3.58 9.97
CA LEU A 35 -5.68 -4.02 10.77
C LEU A 35 -5.19 -2.89 11.69
N SER A 36 -4.59 -3.26 12.82
CA SER A 36 -3.84 -2.32 13.64
C SER A 36 -2.60 -1.82 12.90
N LEU A 37 -2.14 -0.60 13.22
CA LEU A 37 -0.91 -0.05 12.61
C LEU A 37 0.29 -0.99 12.80
N SER A 38 0.44 -1.60 13.97
CA SER A 38 1.52 -2.56 14.24
C SER A 38 1.50 -3.77 13.29
N GLN A 39 0.30 -4.27 12.92
CA GLN A 39 0.15 -5.36 11.96
C GLN A 39 0.45 -4.90 10.53
N MET A 40 0.03 -3.69 10.16
CA MET A 40 0.34 -3.10 8.86
C MET A 40 1.85 -2.87 8.71
N GLU A 41 2.49 -2.29 9.72
CA GLU A 41 3.94 -2.10 9.79
C GLU A 41 4.67 -3.43 9.68
N ARG A 42 4.22 -4.48 10.39
CA ARG A 42 4.79 -5.82 10.29
C ARG A 42 4.79 -6.35 8.86
N ALA A 43 3.64 -6.30 8.19
CA ALA A 43 3.52 -6.78 6.82
C ALA A 43 4.47 -6.03 5.86
N VAL A 44 4.57 -4.70 5.99
CA VAL A 44 5.45 -3.88 5.14
C VAL A 44 6.93 -4.13 5.45
N ILE A 45 7.28 -4.22 6.73
CA ILE A 45 8.67 -4.43 7.18
C ILE A 45 9.17 -5.81 6.75
N GLU A 46 8.39 -6.87 7.00
CA GLU A 46 8.77 -8.24 6.62
C GLU A 46 8.90 -8.37 5.09
N ALA A 47 7.94 -7.87 4.31
CA ALA A 47 8.02 -7.89 2.84
C ALA A 47 9.26 -7.13 2.30
N THR A 48 9.62 -6.01 2.93
CA THR A 48 10.82 -5.25 2.52
C THR A 48 12.11 -5.97 2.90
N ILE A 49 12.13 -6.67 4.04
CA ILE A 49 13.26 -7.52 4.45
C ILE A 49 13.44 -8.67 3.45
N ASP A 50 12.37 -9.33 3.04
CA ASP A 50 12.41 -10.42 2.06
C ASP A 50 12.89 -9.94 0.69
N MET A 51 12.42 -8.78 0.24
CA MET A 51 12.93 -8.11 -0.96
C MET A 51 14.43 -7.81 -0.88
N CYS A 52 14.97 -7.65 0.34
CA CYS A 52 16.38 -7.39 0.60
C CYS A 52 17.20 -8.67 0.91
N ASP A 53 16.70 -9.86 0.55
CA ASP A 53 17.32 -11.15 0.85
C ASP A 53 17.57 -11.36 2.36
N GLY A 54 16.63 -10.93 3.20
CA GLY A 54 16.74 -11.02 4.65
C GLY A 54 17.59 -9.92 5.31
N SER A 55 18.13 -8.97 4.54
CA SER A 55 19.01 -7.94 5.07
C SER A 55 18.25 -6.80 5.75
N LEU A 56 18.12 -6.91 7.08
CA LEU A 56 17.47 -5.89 7.92
C LEU A 56 18.09 -4.48 7.79
N PRO A 57 19.44 -4.31 7.74
CA PRO A 57 20.04 -2.99 7.53
C PRO A 57 19.70 -2.37 6.18
N LYS A 58 19.55 -3.18 5.11
CA LYS A 58 19.12 -2.69 3.80
C LYS A 58 17.65 -2.28 3.83
N ALA A 59 16.79 -3.12 4.41
CA ALA A 59 15.37 -2.82 4.54
C ALA A 59 15.13 -1.53 5.34
N ALA A 60 15.87 -1.32 6.44
CA ALA A 60 15.80 -0.10 7.23
C ALA A 60 16.13 1.16 6.39
N ARG A 61 17.13 1.08 5.52
CA ARG A 61 17.48 2.18 4.59
C ARG A 61 16.36 2.45 3.58
N ILE A 62 15.76 1.41 3.00
CA ILE A 62 14.66 1.54 2.05
C ILE A 62 13.42 2.15 2.71
N LEU A 63 13.14 1.76 3.95
CA LEU A 63 12.01 2.28 4.73
C LEU A 63 12.31 3.61 5.43
N GLU A 64 13.50 4.18 5.23
CA GLU A 64 13.95 5.44 5.85
C GLU A 64 13.85 5.45 7.38
N VAL A 65 14.15 4.32 8.00
CA VAL A 65 14.21 4.17 9.47
C VAL A 65 15.56 3.65 9.92
N SER A 66 15.83 3.76 11.23
CA SER A 66 17.04 3.16 11.79
C SER A 66 16.91 1.62 11.89
N PRO A 67 18.01 0.84 11.76
CA PRO A 67 17.98 -0.60 12.02
C PRO A 67 17.44 -0.94 13.42
N SER A 68 17.80 -0.14 14.43
CA SER A 68 17.33 -0.29 15.81
C SER A 68 15.80 -0.17 15.92
N THR A 69 15.17 0.67 15.09
CA THR A 69 13.71 0.78 15.02
C THR A 69 13.09 -0.55 14.58
N LEU A 70 13.65 -1.19 13.54
CA LEU A 70 13.14 -2.48 13.06
C LEU A 70 13.36 -3.60 14.07
N TYR A 71 14.53 -3.66 14.72
CA TYR A 71 14.77 -4.63 15.80
C TYR A 71 13.76 -4.50 16.93
N ARG A 72 13.51 -3.27 17.40
CA ARG A 72 12.56 -3.01 18.48
C ARG A 72 11.12 -3.38 18.11
N LYS A 73 10.70 -3.08 16.87
CA LYS A 73 9.37 -3.50 16.36
C LYS A 73 9.23 -5.02 16.35
N ARG A 74 10.26 -5.75 15.90
CA ARG A 74 10.27 -7.22 15.88
C ARG A 74 10.21 -7.84 17.27
N GLU A 75 10.97 -7.30 18.23
CA GLU A 75 10.93 -7.74 19.62
C GLU A 75 9.51 -7.60 20.21
N ILE A 76 8.83 -6.47 19.94
CA ILE A 76 7.45 -6.26 20.38
C ILE A 76 6.49 -7.34 19.82
N TRP A 77 6.71 -7.80 18.59
CA TRP A 77 5.90 -8.85 17.98
C TRP A 77 6.21 -10.26 18.50
N ASP A 78 7.46 -10.51 18.94
CA ASP A 78 7.92 -11.80 19.46
C ASP A 78 7.40 -12.04 20.89
N VAL A 79 7.33 -10.98 21.70
CA VAL A 79 6.91 -11.04 23.12
C VAL A 79 5.39 -11.28 23.29
N GLY A 80 4.59 -11.15 22.22
CA GLY A 80 3.14 -11.28 22.25
C GLY A 80 2.55 -12.35 21.32
N GLY A 81 3.38 -13.28 20.83
CA GLY A 81 2.96 -14.42 20.00
C GLY A 81 2.44 -15.60 20.81
#